data_AF-A0A0Q7SPP2-F1
#
_entry.id   AF-A0A0Q7SPP2-F1
#
_cell.length_a   1.000
_cell.length_b   1.000
_cell.length_c   1.000
_cell.angle_alpha   90.00
_cell.angle_beta   90.00
_cell.angle_gamma   90.00
#
_symmetry.space_group_name_H-M   'P 1'
#
loop_
_entity.id
_entity.type
_entity.pdbx_description
1 polymer ?
#
loop_
_entity_poly.entity_id
_entity_poly.type
_entity_poly.pdbx_seq_one_letter_code
_entity_poly.pdbx_strand_id
1 'polypeptide(L)'
;MGAREDEMFPWFWLWAPQLRLPFSGDVAQDIEPRLDWFFAGIKPQAGNARIEARAFDVASYGDQLGVITELLLEWAERLPADLQAGSAPLQELREIHRRIQAIKDAERERELATLEARVRQLRERRG
;
A
#
# COMPACT_ATOMS: atom_id res chain seq x y z
N MET A 1 -4.89 11.93 -31.18
CA MET A 1 -4.37 10.55 -31.33
C MET A 1 -4.83 9.78 -30.10
N GLY A 2 -5.99 9.11 -30.20
CA GLY A 2 -6.65 8.49 -29.05
C GLY A 2 -6.04 7.13 -28.72
N ALA A 3 -5.57 6.95 -27.50
CA ALA A 3 -5.28 5.64 -26.96
C ALA A 3 -6.62 4.93 -26.71
N ARG A 4 -6.77 3.72 -27.26
CA ARG A 4 -7.95 2.89 -27.09
C ARG A 4 -8.08 2.46 -25.63
N GLU A 5 -9.30 2.44 -25.12
CA GLU A 5 -9.67 2.06 -23.75
C GLU A 5 -9.52 0.55 -23.47
N ASP A 6 -8.82 -0.18 -24.35
CA ASP A 6 -8.81 -1.65 -24.39
C ASP A 6 -7.62 -2.28 -23.63
N GLU A 7 -6.79 -1.48 -22.96
CA GLU A 7 -5.62 -1.95 -22.18
C GLU A 7 -5.84 -1.82 -20.66
N MET A 8 -7.04 -2.14 -20.16
CA MET A 8 -7.17 -2.51 -18.77
C MET A 8 -6.76 -3.97 -18.60
N PHE A 9 -5.61 -4.19 -17.99
CA PHE A 9 -5.13 -5.53 -17.66
C PHE A 9 -6.22 -6.33 -16.91
N PRO A 10 -6.67 -7.48 -17.42
CA PRO A 10 -7.89 -8.15 -16.96
C PRO A 10 -7.87 -8.59 -15.49
N TRP A 11 -6.71 -8.72 -14.87
CA TRP A 11 -6.58 -9.00 -13.44
C TRP A 11 -6.98 -7.81 -12.56
N PHE A 12 -6.90 -6.56 -13.03
CA PHE A 12 -7.22 -5.38 -12.22
C PHE A 12 -8.69 -5.38 -11.75
N TRP A 13 -9.60 -5.92 -12.57
CA TRP A 13 -11.03 -6.07 -12.24
C TRP A 13 -11.31 -7.11 -11.16
N LEU A 14 -10.42 -8.10 -10.98
CA LEU A 14 -10.54 -9.11 -9.94
C LEU A 14 -10.24 -8.52 -8.54
N TRP A 15 -9.32 -7.55 -8.49
CA TRP A 15 -8.77 -7.01 -7.25
C TRP A 15 -9.45 -5.71 -6.79
N ALA A 16 -10.14 -4.99 -7.68
CA ALA A 16 -10.84 -3.75 -7.35
C ALA A 16 -12.07 -3.52 -8.25
N PRO A 17 -13.19 -4.26 -8.05
CA PRO A 17 -14.39 -4.08 -8.86
C PRO A 17 -15.03 -2.72 -8.60
N GLN A 18 -14.94 -1.82 -9.58
CA GLN A 18 -15.60 -0.51 -9.53
C GLN A 18 -17.04 -0.63 -10.05
N LEU A 19 -17.99 -0.87 -9.14
CA LEU A 19 -19.41 -0.96 -9.47
C LEU A 19 -20.01 0.44 -9.62
N ARG A 20 -20.24 0.89 -10.86
CA ARG A 20 -20.95 2.14 -11.16
C ARG A 20 -22.40 1.82 -11.53
N LEU A 21 -23.34 2.09 -10.63
CA LEU A 21 -24.77 1.94 -10.91
C LEU A 21 -25.30 3.23 -11.57
N PRO A 22 -26.20 3.16 -12.56
CA PRO A 22 -26.83 4.36 -13.09
C PRO A 22 -27.56 5.08 -11.95
N PHE A 23 -27.35 6.40 -11.84
CA PHE A 23 -27.85 7.29 -10.78
C PHE A 23 -27.16 7.21 -9.40
N SER A 24 -26.09 6.42 -9.21
CA SER A 24 -25.21 6.61 -8.04
C SER A 24 -24.20 7.71 -8.38
N GLY A 25 -24.16 8.80 -7.60
CA GLY A 25 -23.05 9.77 -7.68
C GLY A 25 -21.69 9.11 -7.40
N ASP A 26 -20.61 9.89 -7.41
CA ASP A 26 -19.27 9.39 -7.00
C ASP A 26 -19.31 8.93 -5.54
N VAL A 27 -19.64 7.66 -5.34
CA VAL A 27 -19.54 6.96 -4.06
C VAL A 27 -18.08 6.59 -3.92
N ALA A 28 -17.36 7.27 -3.01
CA ALA A 28 -16.11 6.72 -2.48
C ALA A 28 -16.47 5.42 -1.76
N GLN A 29 -16.25 4.30 -2.43
CA GLN A 29 -16.45 2.98 -1.83
C GLN A 29 -15.30 2.76 -0.86
N ASP A 30 -15.58 2.92 0.43
CA ASP A 30 -14.69 2.47 1.49
C ASP A 30 -14.74 0.94 1.50
N ILE A 31 -13.83 0.32 0.77
CA ILE A 31 -13.70 -1.13 0.68
C ILE A 31 -12.78 -1.54 1.81
N GLU A 32 -13.35 -1.88 2.96
CA GLU A 32 -12.65 -2.64 4.00
C GLU A 32 -12.56 -4.09 3.48
N PRO A 33 -11.42 -4.49 2.86
CA PRO A 33 -11.38 -5.77 2.18
C PRO A 33 -11.36 -6.86 3.25
N ARG A 34 -12.33 -7.77 3.24
CA ARG A 34 -12.25 -8.98 4.07
C ARG A 34 -11.05 -9.79 3.60
N LEU A 35 -9.93 -9.70 4.33
CA LEU A 35 -8.67 -10.37 4.00
C LEU A 35 -8.73 -11.89 4.21
N ASP A 36 -9.89 -12.45 4.57
CA ASP A 36 -10.11 -13.90 4.70
C ASP A 36 -9.65 -14.65 3.44
N TRP A 37 -9.86 -14.09 2.24
CA TRP A 37 -9.40 -14.69 0.99
C TRP A 37 -7.87 -14.71 0.86
N PHE A 38 -7.17 -13.70 1.41
CA PHE A 38 -5.71 -13.58 1.36
C PHE A 38 -5.06 -14.66 2.23
N PHE A 39 -5.58 -14.86 3.44
CA PHE A 39 -5.09 -15.90 4.35
C PHE A 39 -5.58 -17.31 3.95
N ALA A 40 -6.77 -17.44 3.37
CA ALA A 40 -7.29 -18.73 2.87
C ALA A 40 -6.49 -19.27 1.67
N GLY A 41 -5.73 -18.42 0.96
CA GLY A 41 -4.83 -18.81 -0.12
C GLY A 41 -3.51 -19.43 0.35
N ILE A 42 -3.20 -19.38 1.65
CA ILE A 42 -1.95 -19.95 2.19
C ILE A 42 -2.07 -21.47 2.16
N LYS A 43 -1.28 -22.09 1.28
CA LYS A 43 -1.20 -23.56 1.20
C LYS A 43 -0.81 -24.11 2.58
N PRO A 44 -1.41 -25.22 3.05
CA PRO A 44 -1.11 -25.77 4.38
C PRO A 44 0.36 -26.07 4.65
N GLN A 45 1.18 -26.23 3.60
CA GLN A 45 2.61 -26.45 3.70
C GLN A 45 3.43 -25.16 3.87
N ALA A 46 2.84 -23.99 3.56
CA ALA A 46 3.46 -22.67 3.65
C ALA A 46 3.14 -21.96 4.97
N GLY A 47 2.10 -22.37 5.68
CA GLY A 47 1.71 -21.79 6.97
C GLY A 47 0.30 -22.19 7.41
N ASN A 48 -0.07 -21.80 8.62
CA ASN A 48 -1.43 -21.99 9.13
C ASN A 48 -2.22 -20.68 9.02
N ALA A 49 -3.22 -20.62 8.14
CA ALA A 49 -3.99 -19.41 7.86
C ALA A 49 -4.51 -18.67 9.12
N ARG A 50 -4.97 -19.40 10.16
CA ARG A 50 -5.45 -18.80 11.41
C ARG A 50 -4.32 -18.17 12.23
N ILE A 51 -3.13 -18.76 12.17
CA ILE A 51 -1.94 -18.20 12.83
C ILE A 51 -1.50 -16.95 12.07
N GLU A 52 -1.43 -17.02 10.74
CA GLU A 52 -0.98 -15.91 9.89
C GLU A 52 -1.90 -14.69 9.97
N ALA A 53 -3.22 -14.89 10.01
CA ALA A 53 -4.16 -13.78 10.21
C ALA A 53 -3.91 -13.05 11.54
N ARG A 54 -3.72 -13.80 12.63
CA ARG A 54 -3.41 -13.21 13.95
C ARG A 54 -2.03 -12.56 14.01
N ALA A 55 -1.06 -13.05 13.24
CA ALA A 55 0.25 -12.41 13.15
C ALA A 55 0.17 -11.09 12.37
N PHE A 56 -0.63 -11.05 11.30
CA PHE A 56 -0.87 -9.84 10.50
C PHE A 56 -1.54 -8.72 11.31
N ASP A 57 -2.44 -9.05 12.24
CA ASP A 57 -3.05 -8.07 13.16
C ASP A 57 -2.03 -7.36 14.07
N VAL A 58 -0.89 -7.99 14.35
CA VAL A 58 0.19 -7.39 15.16
C VAL A 58 1.01 -6.41 14.31
N ALA A 59 1.38 -6.82 13.11
CA ALA A 59 2.08 -6.00 12.13
C ALA A 59 1.86 -6.58 10.74
N SER A 60 1.46 -5.75 9.78
CA SER A 60 1.36 -6.22 8.40
C SER A 60 2.75 -6.63 7.89
N TYR A 61 2.81 -7.49 6.87
CA TYR A 61 4.10 -7.83 6.25
C TYR A 61 4.84 -6.60 5.71
N GLY A 62 4.10 -5.59 5.26
CA GLY A 62 4.68 -4.30 4.83
C GLY A 62 5.37 -3.57 5.99
N ASP A 63 4.79 -3.62 7.19
CA ASP A 63 5.38 -3.00 8.39
C ASP A 63 6.62 -3.78 8.85
N GLN A 64 6.53 -5.12 8.88
CA GLN A 64 7.65 -5.99 9.23
C GLN A 64 8.85 -5.76 8.30
N LEU A 65 8.62 -5.74 6.98
CA LEU A 65 9.64 -5.45 5.98
C LEU A 65 10.16 -4.00 6.08
N GLY A 66 9.30 -3.05 6.42
CA GLY A 66 9.67 -1.66 6.68
C GLY A 66 10.70 -1.56 7.80
N VAL A 67 10.41 -2.15 8.96
CA VAL A 67 11.31 -2.17 10.13
C VAL A 67 12.65 -2.83 9.79
N ILE A 68 12.63 -3.98 9.12
CA ILE A 68 13.86 -4.68 8.72
C ILE A 68 14.67 -3.81 7.75
N THR A 69 14.01 -3.16 6.79
CA THR A 69 14.66 -2.28 5.81
C THR A 69 15.34 -1.11 6.51
N GLU A 70 14.65 -0.44 7.43
CA GLU A 70 15.20 0.69 8.19
C GLU A 70 16.41 0.27 9.01
N LEU A 71 16.32 -0.86 9.72
CA LEU A 71 17.44 -1.42 10.49
C LEU A 71 18.66 -1.71 9.59
N LEU A 72 18.44 -2.32 8.41
CA LEU A 72 19.52 -2.62 7.47
C LEU A 72 20.16 -1.34 6.92
N LEU A 73 19.37 -0.31 6.62
CA LEU A 73 19.88 0.98 6.16
C LEU A 73 20.67 1.70 7.26
N GLU A 74 20.17 1.72 8.49
CA GLU A 74 20.87 2.28 9.65
C GLU A 74 22.20 1.56 9.89
N TRP A 75 22.21 0.22 9.78
CA TRP A 75 23.43 -0.55 9.96
C TRP A 75 24.43 -0.30 8.82
N ALA A 76 23.94 -0.14 7.60
CA ALA A 76 24.77 0.19 6.44
C ALA A 76 25.46 1.56 6.56
N GLU A 77 24.85 2.53 7.23
CA GLU A 77 25.46 3.84 7.50
C GLU A 77 26.70 3.76 8.38
N ARG A 78 26.85 2.69 9.16
CA ARG A 78 28.03 2.43 10.01
C ARG A 78 29.19 1.78 9.25
N LEU A 79 28.97 1.34 8.02
CA LEU A 79 30.02 0.74 7.19
C LEU A 79 30.97 1.82 6.64
N PRO A 80 32.25 1.49 6.37
CA PRO A 80 33.15 2.34 5.61
C PRO A 80 32.54 2.84 4.28
N ALA A 81 32.81 4.10 3.93
CA ALA A 81 32.16 4.77 2.78
C ALA A 81 32.44 4.07 1.44
N ASP A 82 33.62 3.48 1.29
CA ASP A 82 34.02 2.68 0.13
C ASP A 82 33.17 1.40 -0.03
N LEU A 83 32.84 0.73 1.07
CA LEU A 83 31.95 -0.43 1.08
C LEU A 83 30.50 -0.04 0.82
N GLN A 84 30.06 1.12 1.32
CA GLN A 84 28.71 1.64 1.02
C GLN A 84 28.56 1.98 -0.47
N ALA A 85 29.56 2.66 -1.05
CA ALA A 85 29.54 3.08 -2.45
C ALA A 85 29.67 1.88 -3.41
N GLY A 86 30.44 0.85 -3.05
CA GLY A 86 30.64 -0.35 -3.86
C GLY A 86 29.49 -1.35 -3.84
N SER A 87 28.52 -1.22 -2.93
CA SER A 87 27.44 -2.19 -2.75
C SER A 87 26.20 -1.84 -3.58
N ALA A 88 26.09 -2.44 -4.78
CA ALA A 88 24.90 -2.30 -5.62
C ALA A 88 23.58 -2.69 -4.90
N PRO A 89 23.52 -3.78 -4.11
CA PRO A 89 22.30 -4.12 -3.35
C PRO A 89 21.91 -3.05 -2.32
N LEU A 90 22.87 -2.39 -1.69
CA LEU A 90 22.59 -1.30 -0.75
C LEU A 90 22.01 -0.07 -1.49
N GLN A 91 22.55 0.26 -2.66
CA GLN A 91 22.01 1.35 -3.48
C GLN A 91 20.59 1.05 -3.95
N GLU A 92 20.33 -0.20 -4.35
CA GLU A 92 19.00 -0.66 -4.73
C GLU A 92 18.02 -0.59 -3.54
N LEU A 93 18.42 -1.06 -2.36
CA LEU A 93 17.59 -0.98 -1.15
C LEU A 93 17.25 0.47 -0.77
N ARG A 94 18.23 1.39 -0.87
CA ARG A 94 18.01 2.83 -0.64
C ARG A 94 16.99 3.41 -1.63
N GLU A 95 17.11 3.06 -2.91
CA GLU A 95 16.19 3.55 -3.94
C GLU A 95 14.78 3.00 -3.77
N ILE A 96 14.64 1.70 -3.49
CA ILE A 96 13.35 1.07 -3.19
C ILE A 96 12.70 1.74 -1.98
N HIS A 97 13.45 1.89 -0.88
CA HIS A 97 12.96 2.54 0.33
C HIS A 97 12.50 3.98 0.04
N ARG A 98 13.33 4.78 -0.64
CA ARG A 98 13.00 6.16 -1.01
C ARG A 98 11.71 6.26 -1.83
N ARG A 99 11.54 5.38 -2.83
CA ARG A 99 10.33 5.35 -3.68
C ARG A 99 9.09 4.97 -2.88
N ILE A 100 9.19 3.98 -1.99
CA ILE A 100 8.09 3.57 -1.12
C ILE A 100 7.67 4.73 -0.20
N GLN A 101 8.62 5.44 0.42
CA GLN A 101 8.31 6.58 1.28
C GLN A 101 7.62 7.70 0.49
N ALA A 102 8.12 8.03 -0.70
CA ALA A 102 7.48 9.03 -1.56
C ALA A 102 6.03 8.67 -1.92
N ILE A 103 5.74 7.39 -2.17
CA ILE A 103 4.36 6.93 -2.40
C ILE A 103 3.52 7.08 -1.13
N LYS A 104 4.02 6.63 0.02
CA LYS A 104 3.30 6.74 1.31
C LYS A 104 2.95 8.19 1.65
N ASP A 105 3.89 9.10 1.46
CA ASP A 105 3.69 10.52 1.75
C ASP A 105 2.67 11.16 0.79
N ALA A 106 2.74 10.83 -0.51
CA ALA A 106 1.79 11.31 -1.49
C ALA A 106 0.35 10.81 -1.21
N GLU A 107 0.18 9.55 -0.83
CA GLU A 107 -1.13 9.00 -0.48
C GLU A 107 -1.68 9.62 0.81
N ARG A 108 -0.84 9.83 1.84
CA ARG A 108 -1.24 10.50 3.07
C ARG A 108 -1.76 11.91 2.81
N GLU A 109 -1.07 12.67 1.96
CA GLU A 109 -1.50 14.02 1.59
C GLU A 109 -2.85 14.02 0.86
N ARG A 110 -3.06 13.07 -0.06
CA ARG A 110 -4.35 12.91 -0.77
C ARG A 110 -5.49 12.56 0.19
N GLU A 111 -5.22 11.68 1.15
CA GLU A 111 -6.20 11.29 2.17
C GLU A 111 -6.57 12.49 3.05
N LEU A 112 -5.57 13.25 3.53
CA LEU A 112 -5.79 14.47 4.32
C LEU A 112 -6.64 15.48 3.56
N ALA A 113 -6.30 15.78 2.30
CA ALA A 113 -7.09 16.70 1.47
C ALA A 113 -8.55 16.25 1.30
N THR A 114 -8.76 14.93 1.15
CA THR A 114 -10.10 14.33 1.03
C THR A 114 -10.89 14.47 2.33
N LEU A 115 -10.26 14.19 3.47
CA LEU A 115 -10.87 14.33 4.80
C LEU A 115 -11.23 15.80 5.09
N GLU A 116 -10.35 16.74 4.77
CA GLU A 116 -10.60 18.17 4.94
C GLU A 116 -11.79 18.65 4.10
N ALA A 117 -11.86 18.23 2.83
CA ALA A 117 -12.99 18.53 1.96
C ALA A 117 -14.31 17.96 2.53
N ARG A 118 -14.27 16.74 3.06
CA ARG A 118 -15.44 16.10 3.67
C ARG A 118 -15.90 16.82 4.94
N VAL A 119 -14.97 17.21 5.80
CA VAL A 119 -15.28 17.99 7.01
C VAL A 119 -15.91 19.33 6.64
N ARG A 120 -15.41 20.01 5.61
CA ARG A 120 -15.98 21.27 5.11
C ARG A 120 -17.43 21.11 4.65
N GLN A 121 -17.70 20.09 3.83
CA GLN A 121 -19.05 19.78 3.34
C GLN A 121 -20.03 19.51 4.49
N LEU A 122 -19.60 18.79 5.53
CA LEU A 122 -20.46 18.50 6.69
C LEU A 122 -20.78 19.75 7.52
N ARG A 123 -19.85 20.72 7.61
CA ARG A 123 -20.09 22.00 8.29
C ARG A 123 -21.11 22.85 7.55
N GLU A 124 -21.01 22.92 6.22
CA GLU A 124 -21.95 23.67 5.37
C GLU A 124 -23.38 23.12 5.42
N ARG A 125 -23.56 21.80 5.59
CA ARG A 125 -24.89 21.17 5.70
C ARG A 125 -25.55 21.33 7.08
N ARG A 126 -24.79 21.75 8.09
CA ARG A 126 -25.26 21.91 9.48
C ARG A 126 -25.63 23.36 9.81
N GLY A 127 -25.14 24.32 9.03
CA GLY A 127 -25.56 25.73 9.08
C GLY A 127 -26.80 25.97 8.22
#